data_AF-A0A0S3TNF1-F1
#
_entry.id   AF-A0A0S3TNF1-F1
#
_cell.length_a   1.000
_cell.length_b   1.000
_cell.length_c   1.000
_cell.angle_alpha   90.00
_cell.angle_beta   90.00
_cell.angle_gamma   90.00
#
_symmetry.space_group_name_H-M   'P 1'
#
loop_
_entity.id
_entity.type
_entity.pdbx_description
1 polymer ?
#
loop_
_entity_poly.entity_id
_entity_poly.type
_entity_poly.pdbx_seq_one_letter_code
_entity_poly.pdbx_strand_id
1 'polypeptide(L)'
;MASKVISFRLSELEIQALSALQISEDESLNQTAARLLRGILGTSTPASTVSTSVDIREMVRQEVEAAISQVKGEVDKRLGELAA
;
A
#
# COMPACT_ATOMS: atom_id res chain seq x y z
N MET A 1 4.34 28.12 -11.95
CA MET A 1 5.16 26.96 -12.35
C MET A 1 4.82 26.64 -13.80
N ALA A 2 5.82 26.51 -14.68
CA ALA A 2 5.56 26.14 -16.07
C ALA A 2 5.13 24.66 -16.13
N SER A 3 3.91 24.39 -16.61
CA SER A 3 3.41 23.04 -16.85
C SER A 3 3.52 22.72 -18.34
N LYS A 4 3.88 21.47 -18.68
CA LYS A 4 3.91 20.97 -20.06
C LYS A 4 3.15 19.66 -20.16
N VAL A 5 2.38 19.52 -21.24
CA VAL A 5 1.66 18.29 -21.57
C VAL A 5 2.51 17.45 -22.52
N ILE A 6 2.62 16.16 -22.23
CA ILE A 6 3.29 15.17 -23.09
C ILE A 6 2.26 14.13 -23.46
N SER A 7 2.12 13.82 -24.75
CA SER A 7 1.16 12.84 -25.28
C SER A 7 1.90 11.75 -26.04
N PHE A 8 1.55 10.50 -25.77
CA PHE A 8 2.06 9.31 -26.43
C PHE A 8 0.91 8.37 -26.76
N ARG A 9 1.11 7.47 -27.74
CA ARG A 9 0.15 6.42 -28.07
C ARG A 9 0.61 5.13 -27.40
N LEU A 10 -0.30 4.49 -26.67
CA LEU A 10 -0.10 3.16 -26.10
C LEU A 10 -0.87 2.14 -26.94
N SER A 11 -0.30 0.95 -27.06
CA SER A 11 -0.97 -0.24 -27.57
C SER A 11 -1.99 -0.76 -26.55
N GLU A 12 -2.89 -1.65 -27.01
CA GLU A 12 -3.91 -2.25 -26.15
C GLU A 12 -3.31 -3.01 -24.95
N LEU A 13 -2.19 -3.72 -25.18
CA LEU A 13 -1.47 -4.44 -24.14
C LEU A 13 -0.92 -3.48 -23.07
N GLU A 14 -0.40 -2.34 -23.48
CA GLU A 14 0.12 -1.32 -22.55
C GLU A 14 -1.02 -0.64 -21.78
N ILE A 15 -2.17 -0.39 -22.41
CA ILE A 15 -3.37 0.13 -21.73
C ILE A 15 -3.89 -0.86 -20.69
N GLN A 16 -3.91 -2.16 -21.02
CA GLN A 16 -4.34 -3.21 -20.10
C GLN A 16 -3.39 -3.33 -18.91
N ALA A 17 -2.07 -3.31 -19.15
CA ALA A 17 -1.07 -3.30 -18.08
C ALA A 17 -1.21 -2.06 -17.18
N LEU A 18 -1.44 -0.89 -17.77
CA LEU A 18 -1.65 0.35 -17.02
C LEU A 18 -2.93 0.29 -16.18
N SER A 19 -4.00 -0.30 -16.70
CA SER A 19 -5.27 -0.50 -15.98
C SER A 19 -5.11 -1.47 -14.81
N ALA A 20 -4.30 -2.52 -14.96
CA ALA A 20 -4.00 -3.46 -13.88
C ALA A 20 -3.20 -2.82 -12.72
N LEU A 21 -2.51 -1.70 -12.98
CA LEU A 21 -1.76 -0.94 -11.97
C LEU A 21 -2.56 0.21 -11.34
N GLN A 22 -3.82 0.39 -11.75
CA GLN A 22 -4.72 1.38 -11.19
C GLN A 22 -5.05 1.00 -9.74
N ILE A 23 -4.84 1.94 -8.82
CA ILE A 23 -5.24 1.80 -7.42
C ILE A 23 -6.58 2.49 -7.19
N SER A 24 -7.27 2.17 -6.08
CA SER A 24 -8.58 2.75 -5.76
C SER A 24 -8.57 4.28 -5.64
N GLU A 25 -7.40 4.89 -5.38
CA GLU A 25 -7.22 6.35 -5.31
C GLU A 25 -7.08 7.00 -6.70
N ASP A 26 -6.70 6.22 -7.72
CA ASP A 26 -6.58 6.72 -9.08
C ASP A 26 -7.97 6.73 -9.74
N GLU A 27 -8.59 7.90 -9.87
CA GLU A 27 -9.90 8.04 -10.53
C GLU A 27 -9.86 7.83 -12.05
N SER A 28 -8.66 7.83 -12.65
CA SER A 28 -8.49 7.63 -14.09
C SER A 28 -7.12 7.04 -14.43
N LEU A 29 -7.04 6.42 -15.60
CA LEU A 29 -5.79 5.89 -16.15
C LEU A 29 -4.69 6.97 -16.28
N ASN A 30 -5.09 8.22 -16.53
CA ASN A 30 -4.17 9.36 -16.60
C ASN A 30 -3.57 9.69 -15.23
N GLN A 31 -4.36 9.54 -14.14
CA GLN A 31 -3.86 9.70 -12.77
C GLN A 31 -2.82 8.61 -12.46
N THR A 32 -3.11 7.36 -12.80
CA THR A 32 -2.19 6.21 -12.67
C THR A 32 -0.89 6.45 -13.43
N ALA A 33 -0.96 6.86 -14.71
CA ALA A 33 0.22 7.16 -15.51
C ALA A 33 1.05 8.29 -14.89
N ALA A 34 0.39 9.38 -14.47
CA ALA A 34 1.07 10.50 -13.84
C ALA A 34 1.72 10.12 -12.50
N ARG A 35 1.07 9.27 -11.69
CA ARG A 35 1.62 8.73 -10.44
C ARG A 35 2.86 7.88 -10.70
N LEU A 36 2.82 6.96 -11.67
CA LEU A 36 3.95 6.12 -12.04
C LEU A 36 5.13 6.94 -12.58
N LEU A 37 4.86 7.91 -13.47
CA LEU A 37 5.89 8.82 -13.99
C LEU A 37 6.52 9.66 -12.88
N ARG A 38 5.72 10.17 -11.94
CA ARG A 38 6.24 10.88 -10.76
C ARG A 38 7.10 9.96 -9.88
N GLY A 39 6.71 8.70 -9.71
CA GLY A 39 7.48 7.68 -9.01
C GLY A 39 8.85 7.43 -9.65
N ILE A 40 8.90 7.26 -10.98
CA ILE A 40 10.15 7.06 -11.74
C ILE A 40 11.06 8.31 -11.65
N LEU A 41 10.48 9.50 -11.74
CA LEU A 41 11.21 10.76 -11.67
C LEU A 41 11.63 11.14 -10.24
N GLY A 42 11.24 10.38 -9.22
CA GLY A 42 11.46 10.71 -7.81
C GLY A 42 10.78 12.01 -7.38
N THR A 43 9.78 12.47 -8.13
CA THR A 43 9.01 13.71 -7.88
C THR A 43 7.64 13.43 -7.25
N SER A 44 7.40 12.19 -6.82
CA SER A 44 6.28 11.83 -5.97
C SER A 44 6.36 12.68 -4.70
N THR A 45 5.60 13.78 -4.68
CA THR A 45 5.40 14.59 -3.49
C THR A 45 4.82 13.69 -2.41
N PRO A 46 5.26 13.81 -1.15
CA PRO A 46 4.94 12.88 -0.09
C PRO A 46 3.44 12.72 0.16
N ALA A 47 2.60 13.65 -0.32
CA ALA A 47 1.14 13.56 -0.27
C ALA A 47 0.54 12.36 -1.02
N SER A 48 1.25 11.75 -1.98
CA SER A 48 0.79 10.55 -2.70
C SER A 48 1.52 9.27 -2.27
N THR A 49 2.35 9.35 -1.22
CA THR A 49 3.03 8.20 -0.58
C THR A 49 2.59 7.99 0.87
N VAL A 50 1.55 8.71 1.35
CA VAL A 50 1.05 8.60 2.74
C VAL A 50 0.15 7.38 2.96
N SER A 51 0.38 6.25 2.26
CA SER A 51 -0.31 5.00 2.62
C SER A 51 0.53 3.72 2.56
N THR A 52 1.85 3.77 2.41
CA THR A 52 2.60 2.50 2.18
C THR A 52 3.85 2.27 3.02
N SER A 53 4.09 3.00 4.11
CA SER A 53 5.12 2.55 5.07
C SER A 53 4.78 2.77 6.53
N VAL A 54 4.11 3.88 6.86
CA VAL A 54 3.58 4.11 8.22
C VAL A 54 2.38 3.20 8.46
N ASP A 55 1.43 3.17 7.52
CA ASP A 55 0.24 2.28 7.59
C ASP A 55 0.62 0.79 7.63
N ILE A 56 1.64 0.37 6.87
CA ILE A 56 2.10 -1.02 6.91
C ILE A 56 2.74 -1.35 8.26
N ARG A 57 3.56 -0.45 8.84
CA ARG A 57 4.13 -0.68 10.17
C ARG A 57 3.06 -0.72 11.25
N GLU A 58 2.03 0.11 11.14
CA GLU A 58 0.92 0.14 12.08
C GLU A 58 0.06 -1.12 11.96
N MET A 59 -0.28 -1.54 10.74
CA MET A 59 -0.98 -2.81 10.48
C MET A 59 -0.18 -4.01 11.01
N VAL A 60 1.12 -4.09 10.72
CA VAL A 60 1.98 -5.17 11.22
C VAL A 60 2.06 -5.14 12.74
N ARG A 61 2.13 -3.96 13.35
CA ARG A 61 2.12 -3.82 14.82
C ARG A 61 0.83 -4.35 15.42
N GLN A 62 -0.33 -3.99 14.84
CA GLN A 62 -1.64 -4.46 15.30
C GLN A 62 -1.78 -5.97 15.17
N GLU A 63 -1.36 -6.54 14.04
CA GLU A 63 -1.41 -8.00 13.79
C GLU A 63 -0.50 -8.76 14.78
N VAL A 64 0.71 -8.25 15.01
CA VAL A 64 1.65 -8.83 15.99
C VAL A 64 1.11 -8.75 17.40
N GLU A 65 0.49 -7.63 17.79
CA GLU A 65 -0.10 -7.44 19.11
C GLU A 65 -1.29 -8.39 19.34
N ALA A 66 -2.12 -8.62 18.31
CA ALA A 66 -3.20 -9.60 18.36
C ALA A 66 -2.66 -11.03 18.52
N ALA A 67 -1.65 -11.42 17.73
CA ALA A 67 -1.03 -12.74 17.81
C ALA A 67 -0.37 -12.98 19.18
N ILE A 68 0.36 -12.00 19.71
CA ILE A 68 0.98 -12.09 21.05
C ILE A 68 -0.10 -12.24 22.13
N SER A 69 -1.19 -11.47 22.04
CA SER A 69 -2.29 -11.54 23.00
C SER A 69 -2.98 -12.91 23.00
N GLN A 70 -3.16 -13.50 21.81
CA GLN A 70 -3.72 -14.84 21.68
C GLN A 70 -2.79 -15.91 22.27
N VAL A 71 -1.49 -15.84 21.98
CA VAL A 71 -0.49 -16.76 22.54
C VAL A 71 -0.43 -16.63 24.06
N LYS A 72 -0.46 -15.41 24.59
CA LYS A 72 -0.48 -15.17 26.03
C LYS A 72 -1.70 -15.81 26.70
N GLY A 73 -2.88 -15.65 26.11
CA GLY A 73 -4.11 -16.27 26.63
C GLY A 73 -4.05 -17.80 26.64
N GLU A 74 -3.48 -18.43 25.62
CA GLU A 74 -3.30 -19.89 25.56
C GLU A 74 -2.25 -20.38 26.58
N VAL A 75 -1.17 -19.62 26.76
CA VAL A 75 -0.13 -19.93 27.76
C VAL A 75 -0.70 -19.83 29.18
N ASP A 76 -1.43 -18.75 29.49
CA ASP A 76 -2.06 -18.55 30.80
C ASP A 76 -3.06 -19.67 31.11
N LYS A 77 -3.83 -20.10 30.10
CA LYS A 77 -4.77 -21.22 30.22
C LYS A 77 -4.06 -22.54 30.53
N ARG A 78 -2.99 -22.88 29.79
CA ARG A 78 -2.22 -24.11 30.02
C ARG A 78 -1.49 -24.10 31.37
N LEU A 79 -1.00 -22.95 31.81
CA LEU A 79 -0.43 -22.78 33.15
C LEU A 79 -1.47 -23.02 34.25
N GLY A 80 -2.70 -22.53 34.06
CA GLY A 80 -3.81 -22.80 34.97
C GLY A 80 -4.19 -24.29 35.03
N GLU A 81 -4.17 -24.98 33.89
CA GLU A 81 -4.46 -26.42 33.79
C GLU A 81 -3.35 -27.30 34.42
N LEU A 82 -2.09 -26.86 34.42
CA LEU A 82 -0.98 -27.58 35.08
C LEU A 82 -0.90 -27.33 36.59
N ALA A 83 -1.46 -26.22 37.07
CA ALA A 83 -1.44 -25.83 38.48
C ALA A 83 -2.68 -26.34 39.27
N ALA A 84 -3.67 -26.91 38.58
CA ALA A 84 -4.86 -27.54 39.12
C ALA A 84 -4.70 -29.06 39.24
#